data_AF-A0A519E964-F1
#
_entry.id   AF-A0A519E964-F1
#
_cell.length_a   1.000
_cell.length_b   1.000
_cell.length_c   1.000
_cell.angle_alpha   90.00
_cell.angle_beta   90.00
_cell.angle_gamma   90.00
#
_symmetry.space_group_name_H-M   'P 1'
#
loop_
_entity.id
_entity.type
_entity.pdbx_description
1 polymer ?
#
loop_
_entity_poly.entity_id
_entity_poly.type
_entity_poly.pdbx_seq_one_letter_code
_entity_poly.pdbx_strand_id
1 'polypeptide(L)'
;MGARSGDGMANHHLIPEEVLKNPQYARMFDKLKTMGFDGDAASNGIFLPGSKTLTERIDLPGHWSNHGQYTNVIESKVTKLNDLFEAGKLSDTQLVLGVGKIQNFARSGLESNKFVVDAITGRLL
;
A
#
# COMPACT_ATOMS: atom_id res chain seq x y z
N MET A 1 -3.73 -13.72 11.30
CA MET A 1 -3.66 -12.27 11.07
C MET A 1 -5.06 -11.81 10.66
N GLY A 2 -5.46 -10.61 11.06
CA GLY A 2 -6.83 -10.08 11.04
C GLY A 2 -6.98 -9.05 12.16
N ALA A 3 -8.00 -8.19 12.12
CA ALA A 3 -8.24 -7.21 13.18
C ALA A 3 -8.60 -7.89 14.52
N ARG A 4 -9.19 -9.10 14.46
CA ARG A 4 -9.48 -9.99 15.58
C ARG A 4 -9.25 -11.45 15.17
N SER A 5 -8.97 -12.32 16.15
CA SER A 5 -8.82 -13.75 15.87
C SER A 5 -10.11 -14.32 15.27
N GLY A 6 -10.01 -14.97 14.11
CA GLY A 6 -11.14 -15.59 13.41
C GLY A 6 -12.06 -14.64 12.62
N ASP A 7 -11.68 -13.37 12.43
CA ASP A 7 -12.49 -12.41 11.66
C ASP A 7 -12.41 -12.60 10.13
N GLY A 8 -11.47 -13.42 9.66
CA GLY A 8 -11.26 -13.70 8.24
C GLY A 8 -10.58 -12.56 7.46
N MET A 9 -10.11 -11.51 8.14
CA MET A 9 -9.37 -10.40 7.52
C MET A 9 -7.88 -10.75 7.41
N ALA A 10 -7.17 -10.12 6.47
CA ALA A 10 -5.74 -10.27 6.24
C ALA A 10 -5.05 -8.90 6.25
N ASN A 11 -3.82 -8.86 6.76
CA ASN A 11 -2.96 -7.66 6.68
C ASN A 11 -2.58 -7.42 5.22
N HIS A 12 -2.75 -6.21 4.73
CA HIS A 12 -2.35 -5.77 3.40
C HIS A 12 -1.51 -4.50 3.49
N HIS A 13 -0.33 -4.49 2.86
CA HIS A 13 0.53 -3.31 2.81
C HIS A 13 0.00 -2.27 1.82
N LEU A 14 -0.05 -1.00 2.24
CA LEU A 14 -0.49 0.12 1.40
C LEU A 14 0.56 0.46 0.35
N ILE A 15 1.82 0.62 0.76
CA ILE A 15 2.97 0.57 -0.14
C ILE A 15 3.46 -0.89 -0.15
N PRO A 16 3.32 -1.63 -1.27
CA PRO A 16 3.64 -3.05 -1.32
C PRO A 16 5.08 -3.36 -0.97
N GLU A 17 5.29 -4.53 -0.35
CA GLU A 17 6.61 -5.06 0.00
C GLU A 17 7.57 -5.11 -1.20
N GLU A 18 7.06 -5.43 -2.39
CA GLU A 18 7.82 -5.43 -3.64
C GLU A 18 8.39 -4.05 -3.97
N VAL A 19 7.62 -2.97 -3.70
CA VAL A 19 8.05 -1.59 -3.91
C VAL A 19 9.02 -1.16 -2.81
N LEU A 20 8.77 -1.53 -1.55
CA LEU A 20 9.66 -1.23 -0.42
C LEU A 20 11.05 -1.86 -0.59
N LYS A 21 11.11 -3.06 -1.18
CA LYS A 21 12.35 -3.81 -1.42
C LYS A 21 13.01 -3.49 -2.77
N ASN A 22 12.39 -2.70 -3.64
CA ASN A 22 12.95 -2.38 -4.94
C ASN A 22 14.24 -1.54 -4.77
N PRO A 23 15.41 -2.01 -5.26
CA PRO A 23 16.69 -1.28 -5.12
C PRO A 23 16.66 0.14 -5.68
N GLN A 24 15.80 0.43 -6.67
CA GLN A 24 15.63 1.76 -7.24
C GLN A 24 15.23 2.81 -6.18
N TYR A 25 14.47 2.41 -5.17
CA TYR A 25 13.92 3.32 -4.15
C TYR A 25 14.65 3.23 -2.81
N ALA A 26 15.69 2.37 -2.71
CA ALA A 26 16.35 2.06 -1.46
C ALA A 26 16.87 3.31 -0.73
N ARG A 27 17.52 4.24 -1.45
CA ARG A 27 18.05 5.48 -0.86
C ARG A 27 16.95 6.35 -0.24
N MET A 28 15.81 6.49 -0.92
CA MET A 28 14.68 7.25 -0.41
C MET A 28 14.07 6.59 0.82
N PHE A 29 13.83 5.27 0.77
CA PHE A 29 13.26 4.55 1.91
C PHE A 29 14.22 4.49 3.10
N ASP A 30 15.52 4.35 2.89
CA ASP A 30 16.51 4.41 3.97
C ASP A 30 16.54 5.79 4.62
N LYS A 31 16.46 6.87 3.82
CA LYS A 31 16.31 8.23 4.35
C LYS A 31 15.01 8.37 5.16
N LEU A 32 13.89 7.81 4.69
CA LEU A 32 12.63 7.81 5.42
C LEU A 32 12.73 7.04 6.75
N LYS A 33 13.44 5.91 6.80
CA LYS A 33 13.66 5.14 8.04
C LYS A 33 14.38 5.97 9.11
N THR A 34 15.34 6.82 8.72
CA THR A 34 16.00 7.72 9.69
C THR A 34 15.04 8.76 10.27
N MET A 35 13.86 8.94 9.68
CA MET A 35 12.80 9.85 10.11
C MET A 35 11.61 9.11 10.76
N GLY A 36 11.77 7.81 11.07
CA GLY A 36 10.76 7.00 11.74
C GLY A 36 9.75 6.32 10.83
N PHE A 37 9.96 6.32 9.50
CA PHE A 37 9.16 5.46 8.62
C PHE A 37 9.49 3.98 8.86
N ASP A 38 8.44 3.18 8.98
CA ASP A 38 8.51 1.73 9.09
C ASP A 38 7.51 1.13 8.08
N GLY A 39 8.02 0.29 7.17
CA GLY A 39 7.24 -0.34 6.12
C GLY A 39 6.22 -1.35 6.65
N ASP A 40 6.46 -1.93 7.82
CA ASP A 40 5.60 -2.91 8.48
C ASP A 40 4.69 -2.30 9.55
N ALA A 41 4.83 -1.00 9.82
CA ALA A 41 3.98 -0.32 10.77
C ALA A 41 2.52 -0.23 10.29
N ALA A 42 1.60 -0.10 11.25
CA ALA A 42 0.16 0.07 10.98
C ALA A 42 -0.16 1.26 10.05
N SER A 43 0.70 2.28 10.00
CA SER A 43 0.57 3.43 9.09
C SER A 43 0.63 3.01 7.61
N ASN A 44 1.37 1.94 7.30
CA ASN A 44 1.47 1.32 5.98
C ASN A 44 0.57 0.07 5.84
N GLY A 45 -0.34 -0.18 6.77
CA GLY A 45 -1.23 -1.35 6.75
C GLY A 45 -2.71 -0.99 6.62
N ILE A 46 -3.47 -1.94 6.11
CA ILE A 46 -4.94 -2.02 6.19
C ILE A 46 -5.35 -3.49 6.27
N PHE A 47 -6.51 -3.77 6.87
CA PHE A 47 -7.11 -5.09 6.84
C PHE A 47 -8.03 -5.22 5.62
N LEU A 48 -7.82 -6.28 4.82
CA LEU A 48 -8.68 -6.64 3.69
C LEU A 48 -9.28 -8.04 3.87
N PRO A 49 -10.44 -8.36 3.28
CA PRO A 49 -11.00 -9.70 3.32
C PRO A 49 -10.01 -10.78 2.83
N GLY A 50 -9.77 -11.81 3.65
CA GLY A 50 -8.90 -12.94 3.30
C GLY A 50 -9.59 -14.05 2.51
N SER A 51 -10.88 -13.89 2.16
CA SER A 51 -11.64 -14.88 1.40
C SER A 51 -12.72 -14.24 0.52
N LYS A 52 -13.11 -14.97 -0.54
CA LYS A 52 -14.23 -14.59 -1.42
C LYS A 52 -15.52 -14.38 -0.63
N THR A 53 -15.88 -15.34 0.22
CA THR A 53 -17.10 -15.29 1.03
C THR A 53 -17.18 -14.04 1.90
N LEU A 54 -16.05 -13.56 2.41
CA LEU A 54 -16.01 -12.34 3.21
C LEU A 54 -16.09 -11.07 2.35
N THR A 55 -15.47 -11.08 1.17
CA THR A 55 -15.54 -9.99 0.19
C THR A 55 -16.97 -9.77 -0.32
N GLU A 56 -17.77 -10.82 -0.46
CA GLU A 56 -19.19 -10.70 -0.85
C GLU A 56 -20.06 -10.03 0.24
N ARG A 57 -19.56 -9.96 1.48
CA ARG A 57 -20.29 -9.41 2.64
C ARG A 57 -19.78 -8.04 3.08
N ILE A 58 -18.52 -7.73 2.77
CA ILE A 58 -17.84 -6.50 3.13
C ILE A 58 -17.36 -5.86 1.84
N ASP A 59 -17.79 -4.63 1.58
CA ASP A 59 -17.48 -3.86 0.37
C ASP A 59 -16.00 -3.40 0.34
N LEU A 60 -15.08 -4.35 0.40
CA LEU A 60 -13.63 -4.19 0.35
C LEU A 60 -13.02 -5.29 -0.54
N PRO A 61 -11.93 -4.99 -1.28
CA PRO A 61 -11.30 -5.96 -2.17
C PRO A 61 -10.58 -7.07 -1.40
N GLY A 62 -10.59 -8.27 -1.99
CA GLY A 62 -9.98 -9.45 -1.41
C GLY A 62 -8.45 -9.52 -1.46
N HIS A 63 -7.81 -10.04 -0.41
CA HIS A 63 -6.36 -10.20 -0.29
C HIS A 63 -5.92 -11.66 -0.09
N TRP A 64 -5.98 -12.46 -1.15
CA TRP A 64 -5.50 -13.85 -1.18
C TRP A 64 -4.71 -14.20 -2.44
N SER A 65 -4.38 -13.20 -3.25
CA SER A 65 -3.62 -13.35 -4.49
C SER A 65 -2.71 -12.16 -4.69
N ASN A 66 -1.70 -12.33 -5.54
CA ASN A 66 -0.91 -11.21 -6.03
C ASN A 66 -1.79 -10.21 -6.79
N HIS A 67 -1.50 -8.93 -6.61
CA HIS A 67 -2.25 -7.78 -7.12
C HIS A 67 -1.29 -6.80 -7.82
N GLY A 68 -0.82 -7.20 -9.01
CA GLY A 68 0.17 -6.44 -9.78
C GLY A 68 -0.36 -5.10 -10.32
N GLN A 69 -1.64 -4.98 -10.64
CA GLN A 69 -2.21 -3.71 -11.10
C GLN A 69 -2.25 -2.69 -9.96
N TYR A 70 -2.65 -3.10 -8.76
CA TYR A 70 -2.53 -2.32 -7.54
C TYR A 70 -1.07 -1.90 -7.31
N THR A 71 -0.14 -2.86 -7.34
CA THR A 71 1.29 -2.58 -7.16
C THR A 71 1.79 -1.52 -8.15
N ASN A 72 1.46 -1.65 -9.44
CA ASN A 72 1.87 -0.70 -10.47
C ASN A 72 1.34 0.73 -10.22
N VAL A 73 0.09 0.85 -9.75
CA VAL A 73 -0.49 2.17 -9.44
C VAL A 73 0.25 2.81 -8.27
N ILE A 74 0.54 2.05 -7.21
CA ILE A 74 1.25 2.57 -6.05
C ILE A 74 2.71 2.89 -6.40
N GLU A 75 3.38 1.99 -7.12
CA GLU A 75 4.75 2.17 -7.59
C GLU A 75 4.88 3.46 -8.40
N SER A 76 3.97 3.72 -9.33
CA SER A 76 4.00 4.96 -10.14
C SER A 76 4.01 6.26 -9.30
N LYS A 77 3.44 6.23 -8.10
CA LYS A 77 3.45 7.37 -7.16
C LYS A 77 4.76 7.42 -6.38
N VAL A 78 5.27 6.25 -5.96
CA VAL A 78 6.58 6.13 -5.31
C VAL A 78 7.68 6.60 -6.25
N THR A 79 7.66 6.20 -7.53
CA THR A 79 8.60 6.67 -8.57
C THR A 79 8.60 8.20 -8.65
N LYS A 80 7.42 8.84 -8.74
CA LYS A 80 7.33 10.31 -8.80
C LYS A 80 7.90 11.00 -7.56
N LEU A 81 7.67 10.43 -6.38
CA LEU A 81 8.25 10.96 -5.13
C LEU A 81 9.77 10.78 -5.13
N ASN A 82 10.25 9.62 -5.57
CA ASN A 82 11.66 9.29 -5.67
C ASN A 82 12.39 10.20 -6.66
N ASP A 83 11.80 10.51 -7.81
CA ASP A 83 12.39 11.42 -8.81
C ASP A 83 12.61 12.82 -8.23
N LEU A 84 11.67 13.30 -7.40
CA LEU A 84 11.81 14.58 -6.69
C LEU A 84 12.86 14.53 -5.59
N PHE A 85 12.93 13.41 -4.86
CA PHE A 85 13.96 13.17 -3.84
C PHE A 85 15.36 13.15 -4.45
N GLU A 86 15.58 12.36 -5.50
CA GLU A 86 16.87 12.22 -6.18
C GLU A 86 17.31 13.53 -6.85
N ALA A 87 16.36 14.35 -7.30
CA ALA A 87 16.64 15.69 -7.80
C ALA A 87 16.94 16.73 -6.70
N GLY A 88 16.93 16.35 -5.41
CA GLY A 88 17.16 17.26 -4.29
C GLY A 88 16.05 18.30 -4.10
N LYS A 89 14.84 18.04 -4.60
CA LYS A 89 13.71 18.99 -4.61
C LYS A 89 12.78 18.86 -3.41
N LEU A 90 13.06 17.95 -2.50
CA LEU A 90 12.27 17.72 -1.30
C LEU A 90 13.09 18.00 -0.05
N SER A 91 12.52 18.77 0.87
CA SER A 91 12.95 18.73 2.27
C SER A 91 12.53 17.42 2.92
N ASP A 92 13.17 17.09 4.06
CA ASP A 92 12.80 15.94 4.90
C ASP A 92 11.31 15.92 5.24
N THR A 93 10.74 17.08 5.60
CA THR A 93 9.30 17.22 5.86
C THR A 93 8.45 16.92 4.62
N GLN A 94 8.85 17.42 3.44
CA GLN A 94 8.12 17.15 2.19
C GLN A 94 8.19 15.68 1.79
N LEU A 95 9.32 15.01 2.06
CA LEU A 95 9.48 13.58 1.80
C LEU A 95 8.56 12.74 2.69
N VAL A 96 8.53 13.01 4.00
CA VAL A 96 7.62 12.33 4.95
C VAL A 96 6.16 12.56 4.57
N LEU A 97 5.77 13.82 4.30
CA LEU A 97 4.41 14.15 3.85
C LEU A 97 4.07 13.48 2.51
N GLY A 98 5.05 13.35 1.62
CA GLY A 98 4.92 12.67 0.33
C GLY A 98 4.54 11.21 0.49
N VAL A 99 5.29 10.46 1.30
CA VAL A 99 4.97 9.05 1.59
C VAL A 99 3.62 8.92 2.28
N GLY A 100 3.31 9.78 3.26
CA GLY A 100 2.02 9.77 3.93
C GLY A 100 0.84 9.99 2.97
N LYS A 101 1.01 10.86 1.96
CA LYS A 101 0.00 11.06 0.89
C LYS A 101 -0.20 9.81 0.03
N ILE A 102 0.86 9.04 -0.24
CA ILE A 102 0.76 7.78 -0.99
C ILE A 102 0.00 6.73 -0.16
N GLN A 103 0.34 6.57 1.12
CA GLN A 103 -0.37 5.68 2.04
C GLN A 103 -1.86 6.04 2.14
N ASN A 104 -2.18 7.33 2.29
CA ASN A 104 -3.56 7.79 2.35
C ASN A 104 -4.31 7.57 1.03
N PHE A 105 -3.66 7.80 -0.12
CA PHE A 105 -4.24 7.49 -1.43
C PHE A 105 -4.59 6.00 -1.55
N ALA A 106 -3.65 5.12 -1.17
CA ALA A 106 -3.84 3.68 -1.20
C ALA A 106 -5.01 3.26 -0.29
N ARG A 107 -5.01 3.73 0.96
CA ARG A 107 -6.06 3.42 1.94
C ARG A 107 -7.44 3.84 1.43
N SER A 108 -7.59 5.13 1.10
CA SER A 108 -8.88 5.63 0.63
C SER A 108 -9.31 5.00 -0.71
N GLY A 109 -8.37 4.61 -1.57
CA GLY A 109 -8.68 3.90 -2.80
C GLY A 109 -9.22 2.49 -2.57
N LEU A 110 -8.67 1.76 -1.60
CA LEU A 110 -9.16 0.43 -1.19
C LEU A 110 -10.53 0.56 -0.51
N GLU A 111 -10.68 1.51 0.41
CA GLU A 111 -11.94 1.75 1.13
C GLU A 111 -13.09 2.25 0.24
N SER A 112 -12.77 2.84 -0.92
CA SER A 112 -13.77 3.33 -1.89
C SER A 112 -13.85 2.52 -3.18
N ASN A 113 -13.29 1.30 -3.18
CA ASN A 113 -13.33 0.36 -4.32
C ASN A 113 -12.87 0.97 -5.65
N LYS A 114 -11.83 1.82 -5.60
CA LYS A 114 -11.25 2.48 -6.78
C LYS A 114 -10.20 1.65 -7.51
N PHE A 115 -9.68 0.61 -6.87
CA PHE A 115 -8.72 -0.29 -7.49
C PHE A 115 -9.42 -1.42 -8.23
N VAL A 116 -8.75 -1.93 -9.25
CA VAL A 116 -9.29 -3.00 -10.09
C VAL A 116 -9.40 -4.27 -9.26
N VAL A 117 -10.56 -4.90 -9.33
CA VAL A 117 -10.82 -6.21 -8.75
C VAL A 117 -11.25 -7.18 -9.83
N ASP A 118 -11.01 -8.46 -9.58
CA ASP A 118 -11.55 -9.53 -10.40
C ASP A 118 -13.08 -9.60 -10.24
N ALA A 119 -13.82 -9.43 -11.33
CA ALA A 119 -15.28 -9.32 -11.28
C ALA A 119 -16.00 -10.61 -10.80
N ILE A 120 -15.32 -11.75 -10.78
CA ILE A 120 -15.90 -13.06 -10.39
C ILE A 120 -15.56 -13.38 -8.94
N THR A 121 -14.34 -13.05 -8.51
CA THR A 121 -13.79 -13.47 -7.23
C THR A 121 -13.71 -12.33 -6.21
N GLY A 122 -13.75 -11.07 -6.65
CA GLY A 122 -13.61 -9.89 -5.79
C GLY A 122 -12.18 -9.65 -5.30
N ARG A 123 -11.19 -10.45 -5.74
CA ARG A 123 -9.79 -10.29 -5.34
C ARG A 123 -9.21 -9.01 -5.93
N LEU A 124 -8.35 -8.33 -5.18
CA LEU A 124 -7.55 -7.22 -5.68
C LEU A 124 -6.64 -7.69 -6.81
N LEU A 125 -6.52 -6.88 -7.87
CA LEU A 125 -5.71 -7.18 -9.05
C LEU A 125 -4.49 -6.29 -9.17
#